data_AF-A0A2G4HPI1-F1
#
_entry.id   AF-A0A2G4HPI1-F1
#
_cell.length_a   1.000
_cell.length_b   1.000
_cell.length_c   1.000
_cell.angle_alpha   90.00
_cell.angle_beta   90.00
_cell.angle_gamma   90.00
#
_symmetry.space_group_name_H-M   'P 1'
#
loop_
_entity.id
_entity.type
_entity.pdbx_description
1 polymer ?
#
loop_
_entity_poly.entity_id
_entity_poly.type
_entity_poly.pdbx_seq_one_letter_code
_entity_poly.pdbx_strand_id
1 'polypeptide(L)'
;MAEGYTLPVWVAAAARAALLALQGQPFAADQPLDLVQPAEIRPVPVVAAAPLGDGQALAVAHCEPGALLDLTRGLVVWVLVRCQPLEPEQPWLQLEAGEGVGVHGQDRALCHSAYARQLLETNLRPLLPADQALVLRLVFPQGRALAERTSNAAFGVVDGLALIGTQALVQSSAAPDQLALARSELERRAGAEGFNGDLVLVIGENGMDLAPRLGLAPELLLKAGNWLGPLLVAAAEAGVRRLLLFGYHGKLIKLAGGIFHTHHHLADGRAEVLVALAALEGLDGADLLALHGAA
;
A
#
# COMPACT_ATOMS: atom_id res chain seq x y z
N MET A 1 -16.31 -11.75 10.53
CA MET A 1 -15.40 -12.25 9.47
C MET A 1 -13.99 -12.14 10.01
N ALA A 2 -13.10 -13.09 9.73
CA ALA A 2 -11.71 -12.98 10.18
C ALA A 2 -11.07 -11.73 9.56
N GLU A 3 -10.47 -10.88 10.39
CA GLU A 3 -9.73 -9.70 9.95
C GLU A 3 -8.52 -10.14 9.12
N GLY A 4 -8.29 -9.48 7.99
CA GLY A 4 -7.15 -9.74 7.11
C GLY A 4 -6.01 -8.78 7.37
N TYR A 5 -4.77 -9.26 7.25
CA TYR A 5 -3.58 -8.42 7.41
C TYR A 5 -2.87 -8.13 6.09
N THR A 6 -2.34 -6.91 5.98
CA THR A 6 -1.54 -6.47 4.82
C THR A 6 -0.18 -7.19 4.80
N LEU A 7 0.44 -7.27 3.61
CA LEU A 7 1.74 -7.94 3.42
C LEU A 7 2.85 -7.51 4.43
N PRO A 8 2.98 -6.22 4.82
CA PRO A 8 3.95 -5.81 5.84
C PRO A 8 3.83 -6.54 7.18
N VAL A 9 2.61 -6.89 7.62
CA VAL A 9 2.37 -7.60 8.88
C VAL A 9 2.99 -8.99 8.85
N TRP A 10 2.81 -9.70 7.74
CA TRP A 10 3.37 -11.04 7.54
C TRP A 10 4.89 -11.04 7.45
N VAL A 11 5.46 -10.01 6.80
CA VAL A 11 6.91 -9.79 6.77
C VAL A 11 7.46 -9.52 8.17
N ALA A 12 6.80 -8.66 8.96
CA ALA A 12 7.25 -8.32 10.30
C ALA A 12 7.14 -9.52 11.26
N ALA A 13 6.09 -10.33 11.16
CA ALA A 13 5.93 -11.56 11.92
C ALA A 13 7.03 -12.58 11.59
N ALA A 14 7.30 -12.82 10.31
CA ALA A 14 8.41 -13.67 9.87
C ALA A 14 9.77 -13.13 10.35
N ALA A 15 10.03 -11.83 10.19
CA ALA A 15 11.27 -11.20 10.66
C ALA A 15 11.49 -11.40 12.17
N ARG A 16 10.43 -11.23 12.96
CA ARG A 16 10.45 -11.43 14.42
C ARG A 16 10.76 -12.89 14.76
N ALA A 17 10.08 -13.84 14.12
CA ALA A 17 10.32 -15.26 14.35
C ALA A 17 11.75 -15.70 13.96
N ALA A 18 12.26 -15.19 12.84
CA ALA A 18 13.63 -15.47 12.39
C ALA A 18 14.67 -14.88 13.36
N LEU A 19 14.48 -13.65 13.84
CA LEU A 19 15.37 -13.04 14.84
C LEU A 19 15.38 -13.83 16.15
N LEU A 20 14.21 -14.29 16.63
CA LEU A 20 14.14 -15.13 17.82
C LEU A 20 14.83 -16.48 17.61
N ALA A 21 14.66 -17.11 16.45
CA ALA A 21 15.36 -18.34 16.10
C ALA A 21 16.88 -18.14 16.03
N LEU A 22 17.35 -17.01 15.50
CA LEU A 22 18.76 -16.62 15.49
C LEU A 22 19.34 -16.51 16.91
N GLN A 23 18.52 -16.06 17.86
CA GLN A 23 18.88 -15.95 19.28
C GLN A 23 18.78 -17.28 20.06
N GLY A 24 18.45 -18.38 19.38
CA GLY A 24 18.30 -19.70 20.00
C GLY A 24 17.01 -19.89 20.79
N GLN A 25 16.02 -19.01 20.63
CA GLN A 25 14.71 -19.17 21.25
C GLN A 25 13.94 -20.33 20.57
N PRO A 26 13.13 -21.09 21.32
CA PRO A 26 12.28 -22.12 20.73
C PRO A 26 11.25 -21.50 19.78
N PHE A 27 10.95 -22.21 18.69
CA PHE A 27 9.96 -21.76 17.72
C PHE A 27 8.56 -21.68 18.35
N ALA A 28 7.90 -20.54 18.16
CA ALA A 28 6.49 -20.31 18.47
C ALA A 28 5.75 -19.98 17.18
N ALA A 29 4.64 -20.67 16.91
CA ALA A 29 3.84 -20.42 15.71
C ALA A 29 3.24 -19.01 15.71
N ASP A 30 2.74 -18.55 16.86
CA ASP A 30 2.12 -17.23 16.97
C ASP A 30 3.14 -16.18 17.45
N GLN A 31 3.35 -15.16 16.63
CA GLN A 31 4.23 -14.03 16.93
C GLN A 31 3.40 -12.85 17.42
N PRO A 32 3.55 -12.39 18.69
CA PRO A 32 2.93 -11.14 19.12
C PRO A 32 3.56 -9.98 18.36
N LEU A 33 2.74 -9.28 17.58
CA LEU A 33 3.12 -8.14 16.78
C LEU A 33 2.33 -6.91 17.21
N ASP A 34 3.00 -5.82 17.54
CA ASP A 34 2.39 -4.50 17.63
C ASP A 34 2.07 -4.02 16.22
N LEU A 35 0.79 -3.86 15.92
CA LEU A 35 0.27 -3.50 14.61
C LEU A 35 0.54 -2.05 14.22
N VAL A 36 0.94 -1.19 15.16
CA VAL A 36 1.19 0.27 15.02
C VAL A 36 -0.07 1.07 14.67
N GLN A 37 -0.82 0.63 13.66
CA GLN A 37 -2.07 1.22 13.21
C GLN A 37 -3.06 0.09 12.84
N PRO A 38 -4.02 -0.23 13.73
CA PRO A 38 -4.20 0.33 15.06
C PRO A 38 -3.06 -0.04 16.02
N ALA A 39 -2.83 0.77 17.07
CA ALA A 39 -1.83 0.47 18.09
C ALA A 39 -2.34 -0.64 19.02
N GLU A 40 -2.15 -1.88 18.60
CA GLU A 40 -2.63 -3.09 19.28
C GLU A 40 -1.64 -4.23 19.06
N ILE A 41 -1.40 -5.06 20.10
CA ILE A 41 -0.62 -6.28 19.97
C ILE A 41 -1.54 -7.44 19.62
N ARG A 42 -1.28 -8.11 18.50
CA ARG A 42 -2.05 -9.29 18.04
C ARG A 42 -1.10 -10.45 17.72
N PRO A 43 -1.53 -11.71 17.97
CA PRO A 43 -0.78 -12.87 17.50
C PRO A 43 -0.90 -12.99 15.98
N VAL A 44 0.23 -13.09 15.28
CA VAL A 44 0.30 -13.33 13.84
C VAL A 44 0.98 -14.67 13.59
N PRO A 45 0.33 -15.63 12.90
CA PRO A 45 0.88 -16.96 12.71
C PRO A 45 2.04 -16.97 11.69
N VAL A 46 3.08 -17.69 12.03
CA VAL A 46 4.27 -17.98 11.21
C VAL A 46 4.34 -19.50 11.04
N VAL A 47 4.68 -19.95 9.84
CA VAL A 47 4.71 -21.37 9.46
C VAL A 47 5.88 -22.10 10.12
N ALA A 48 7.07 -21.49 10.06
CA ALA A 48 8.29 -22.05 10.61
C ALA A 48 9.34 -20.95 10.81
N ALA A 49 10.26 -21.16 11.74
CA ALA A 49 11.51 -20.43 11.84
C ALA A 49 12.64 -21.36 12.28
N ALA A 50 13.83 -21.21 11.69
CA ALA A 50 14.98 -22.02 12.02
C ALA A 50 16.29 -21.22 11.80
N PRO A 51 17.32 -21.47 12.62
CA PRO A 51 18.66 -21.00 12.32
C PRO A 51 19.15 -21.68 11.03
N LEU A 52 19.89 -20.92 10.24
CA LEU A 52 20.67 -21.38 9.11
C LEU A 52 22.16 -21.36 9.50
N GLY A 53 23.02 -21.89 8.63
CA GLY A 53 24.47 -21.72 8.77
C GLY A 53 24.87 -20.24 8.77
N ASP A 54 26.11 -19.97 9.19
CA ASP A 54 26.75 -18.66 9.07
C ASP A 54 26.09 -17.52 9.86
N GLY A 55 25.49 -17.83 11.02
CA GLY A 55 24.89 -16.80 11.89
C GLY A 55 23.64 -16.16 11.29
N GLN A 56 22.90 -16.93 10.50
CA GLN A 56 21.66 -16.51 9.87
C GLN A 56 20.47 -17.31 10.42
N ALA A 57 19.26 -16.81 10.22
CA ALA A 57 18.04 -17.56 10.45
C ALA A 57 17.00 -17.21 9.38
N LEU A 58 16.10 -18.13 9.10
CA LEU A 58 14.99 -17.95 8.15
C LEU A 58 13.68 -18.22 8.86
N ALA A 59 12.68 -17.42 8.55
CA ALA A 59 11.29 -17.72 8.87
C ALA A 59 10.39 -17.60 7.64
N VAL A 60 9.27 -18.32 7.70
CA VAL A 60 8.28 -18.43 6.64
C VAL A 60 6.91 -18.08 7.18
N ALA A 61 6.20 -17.17 6.51
CA ALA A 61 4.80 -16.84 6.79
C ALA A 61 3.96 -16.91 5.50
N HIS A 62 2.65 -17.05 5.63
CA HIS A 62 1.71 -17.00 4.51
C HIS A 62 0.82 -15.77 4.65
N CYS A 63 0.71 -14.98 3.60
CA CYS A 63 -0.12 -13.79 3.61
C CYS A 63 -1.61 -14.15 3.56
N GLU A 64 -2.36 -13.79 4.59
CA GLU A 64 -3.82 -13.97 4.67
C GLU A 64 -4.56 -12.63 4.79
N PRO A 65 -5.02 -12.06 3.66
CA PRO A 65 -5.72 -10.77 3.62
C PRO A 65 -7.22 -10.87 3.98
N GLY A 66 -7.64 -11.90 4.71
CA GLY A 66 -9.03 -12.06 5.18
C GLY A 66 -9.94 -12.66 4.11
N ALA A 67 -11.15 -12.13 3.87
CA ALA A 67 -12.07 -12.64 2.83
C ALA A 67 -12.02 -11.83 1.51
N LEU A 68 -11.22 -10.77 1.46
CA LEU A 68 -11.20 -9.82 0.35
C LEU A 68 -10.44 -10.36 -0.86
N LEU A 69 -10.80 -9.90 -2.06
CA LEU A 69 -10.03 -10.21 -3.26
C LEU A 69 -8.72 -9.41 -3.21
N ASP A 70 -7.63 -10.13 -3.01
CA ASP A 70 -6.28 -9.57 -2.84
C ASP A 70 -5.28 -10.51 -3.53
N LEU A 71 -4.44 -9.94 -4.39
CA LEU A 71 -3.45 -10.68 -5.19
C LEU A 71 -2.38 -11.37 -4.34
N THR A 72 -2.17 -10.91 -3.11
CA THR A 72 -1.16 -11.45 -2.20
C THR A 72 -1.67 -12.59 -1.34
N ARG A 73 -2.95 -13.01 -1.48
CA ARG A 73 -3.49 -14.15 -0.73
C ARG A 73 -2.67 -15.42 -0.97
N GLY A 74 -2.29 -16.08 0.12
CA GLY A 74 -1.48 -17.30 0.09
C GLY A 74 -0.04 -17.06 -0.36
N LEU A 75 0.38 -15.80 -0.54
CA LEU A 75 1.77 -15.49 -0.88
C LEU A 75 2.66 -15.98 0.25
N VAL A 76 3.61 -16.84 -0.11
CA VAL A 76 4.66 -17.29 0.80
C VAL A 76 5.67 -16.16 0.97
N VAL A 77 5.96 -15.82 2.22
CA VAL A 77 6.91 -14.78 2.63
C VAL A 77 8.06 -15.43 3.35
N TRP A 78 9.27 -15.23 2.85
CA TRP A 78 10.52 -15.67 3.47
C TRP A 78 11.29 -14.45 3.97
N VAL A 79 11.73 -14.50 5.22
CA VAL A 79 12.59 -13.46 5.79
C VAL A 79 13.83 -14.11 6.36
N LEU A 80 14.98 -13.82 5.72
CA LEU A 80 16.28 -14.18 6.24
C LEU A 80 16.81 -13.04 7.08
N VAL A 81 17.37 -13.39 8.23
CA VAL A 81 17.89 -12.45 9.23
C VAL A 81 19.34 -12.78 9.51
N ARG A 82 20.17 -11.74 9.58
CA ARG A 82 21.52 -11.80 10.14
C ARG A 82 21.78 -10.57 11.00
N CYS A 83 22.55 -10.74 12.07
CA CYS A 83 23.05 -9.65 12.89
C CYS A 83 24.48 -9.30 12.50
N GLN A 84 24.84 -8.02 12.59
CA GLN A 84 26.20 -7.53 12.44
C GLN A 84 26.47 -6.41 13.45
N PRO A 85 27.73 -6.07 13.75
CA PRO A 85 28.04 -4.91 14.59
C PRO A 85 27.44 -3.62 14.00
N LEU A 86 26.90 -2.75 14.85
CA LEU A 86 26.38 -1.45 14.45
C LEU A 86 27.54 -0.48 14.17
N GLU A 87 27.63 0.00 12.94
CA GLU A 87 28.60 1.03 12.56
C GLU A 87 27.99 2.44 12.63
N PRO A 88 28.78 3.48 12.97
CA PRO A 88 28.26 4.85 13.22
C PRO A 88 27.48 5.48 12.05
N GLU A 89 27.77 5.07 10.81
CA GLU A 89 27.17 5.65 9.59
C GLU A 89 26.09 4.75 8.96
N GLN A 90 25.79 3.59 9.56
CA GLN A 90 24.83 2.65 9.00
C GLN A 90 23.51 2.64 9.78
N PRO A 91 22.36 2.50 9.10
CA PRO A 91 21.11 2.29 9.80
C PRO A 91 21.15 0.93 10.52
N TRP A 92 20.60 0.90 11.73
CA TRP A 92 20.52 -0.33 12.52
C TRP A 92 19.64 -1.40 11.86
N LEU A 93 18.70 -1.00 10.99
CA LEU A 93 17.85 -1.92 10.23
C LEU A 93 18.07 -1.70 8.73
N GLN A 94 18.57 -2.73 8.06
CA GLN A 94 18.86 -2.77 6.63
C GLN A 94 17.91 -3.76 5.95
N LEU A 95 17.29 -3.34 4.85
CA LEU A 95 16.34 -4.16 4.10
C LEU A 95 16.94 -4.49 2.73
N GLU A 96 17.13 -5.77 2.46
CA GLU A 96 17.64 -6.29 1.20
C GLU A 96 16.50 -6.96 0.41
N ALA A 97 16.38 -6.62 -0.86
CA ALA A 97 15.44 -7.26 -1.78
C ALA A 97 16.01 -8.56 -2.33
N GLY A 98 15.34 -9.68 -2.05
CA GLY A 98 15.56 -10.97 -2.71
C GLY A 98 14.55 -11.21 -3.83
N GLU A 99 14.40 -12.48 -4.23
CA GLU A 99 13.52 -12.87 -5.33
C GLU A 99 12.07 -12.41 -5.11
N GLY A 100 11.46 -11.85 -6.16
CA GLY A 100 10.07 -11.39 -6.18
C GLY A 100 9.73 -10.19 -5.30
N VAL A 101 10.74 -9.54 -4.69
CA VAL A 101 10.56 -8.28 -3.95
C VAL A 101 10.81 -7.09 -4.87
N GLY A 102 9.87 -6.15 -4.88
CA GLY A 102 9.92 -4.97 -5.72
C GLY A 102 10.99 -3.98 -5.31
N VAL A 103 11.72 -3.44 -6.28
CA VAL A 103 12.75 -2.42 -6.09
C VAL A 103 12.50 -1.21 -6.99
N HIS A 104 12.97 -0.05 -6.57
CA HIS A 104 12.97 1.15 -7.43
C HIS A 104 13.96 0.97 -8.58
N GLY A 105 13.52 1.25 -9.81
CA GLY A 105 14.34 1.01 -11.01
C GLY A 105 15.63 1.85 -11.08
N GLN A 106 15.68 3.00 -10.39
CA GLN A 106 16.80 3.94 -10.45
C GLN A 106 17.98 3.56 -9.55
N ASP A 107 17.70 3.20 -8.30
CA ASP A 107 18.71 2.95 -7.26
C ASP A 107 18.70 1.51 -6.73
N ARG A 108 17.78 0.68 -7.23
CA ARG A 108 17.58 -0.72 -6.80
C ARG A 108 17.22 -0.86 -5.32
N ALA A 109 16.83 0.22 -4.65
CA ALA A 109 16.40 0.18 -3.26
C ALA A 109 15.07 -0.57 -3.16
N LEU A 110 14.90 -1.37 -2.10
CA LEU A 110 13.65 -2.08 -1.82
C LEU A 110 12.50 -1.08 -1.70
N CYS A 111 11.43 -1.29 -2.47
CA CYS A 111 10.27 -0.43 -2.41
C CYS A 111 9.38 -0.82 -1.22
N HIS A 112 9.34 0.02 -0.19
CA HIS A 112 8.49 -0.20 0.99
C HIS A 112 7.76 1.09 1.40
N SER A 113 6.63 0.95 2.10
CA SER A 113 5.94 2.09 2.71
C SER A 113 6.58 2.53 4.03
N ALA A 114 6.24 3.73 4.49
CA ALA A 114 6.61 4.22 5.82
C ALA A 114 6.04 3.33 6.94
N TYR A 115 4.80 2.88 6.78
CA TYR A 115 4.16 1.94 7.71
C TYR A 115 4.93 0.62 7.81
N ALA A 116 5.34 0.02 6.68
CA ALA A 116 6.10 -1.23 6.70
C ALA A 116 7.44 -1.07 7.46
N ARG A 117 8.12 0.07 7.26
CA ARG A 117 9.34 0.40 7.99
C ARG A 117 9.08 0.52 9.49
N GLN A 118 8.11 1.35 9.88
CA GLN A 118 7.76 1.57 11.28
C GLN A 118 7.34 0.27 11.97
N LEU A 119 6.56 -0.58 11.28
CA LEU A 119 6.12 -1.87 11.80
C LEU A 119 7.30 -2.80 12.13
N LEU A 120 8.29 -2.88 11.23
CA LEU A 120 9.51 -3.65 11.45
C LEU A 120 10.34 -3.05 12.60
N GLU A 121 10.51 -1.73 12.62
CA GLU A 121 11.30 -1.07 13.66
C GLU A 121 10.70 -1.26 15.06
N THR A 122 9.39 -1.05 15.21
CA THR A 122 8.66 -1.24 16.48
C THR A 122 8.79 -2.67 17.00
N ASN A 123 8.73 -3.68 16.13
CA ASN A 123 8.69 -5.08 16.55
C ASN A 123 10.06 -5.74 16.66
N LEU A 124 11.10 -5.19 16.03
CA LEU A 124 12.44 -5.80 16.01
C LEU A 124 13.44 -5.06 16.89
N ARG A 125 13.35 -3.73 17.00
CA ARG A 125 14.32 -2.95 17.81
C ARG A 125 14.36 -3.42 19.27
N PRO A 126 13.23 -3.70 19.95
CA PRO A 126 13.26 -4.15 21.34
C PRO A 126 13.94 -5.52 21.55
N LEU A 127 14.09 -6.30 20.47
CA LEU A 127 14.68 -7.64 20.50
C LEU A 127 16.19 -7.62 20.19
N LEU A 128 16.74 -6.47 19.77
CA LEU A 128 18.11 -6.37 19.28
C LEU A 128 18.99 -5.60 20.29
N PRO A 129 20.20 -6.11 20.62
CA PRO A 129 21.17 -5.35 21.39
C PRO A 129 21.49 -3.98 20.77
N ALA A 130 21.83 -2.99 21.60
CA ALA A 130 22.00 -1.60 21.16
C ALA A 130 23.19 -1.42 20.18
N ASP A 131 24.19 -2.28 20.29
CA ASP A 131 25.44 -2.32 19.51
C ASP A 131 25.35 -3.23 18.28
N GLN A 132 24.17 -3.80 17.98
CA GLN A 132 23.95 -4.62 16.81
C GLN A 132 23.04 -3.92 15.78
N ALA A 133 23.35 -4.20 14.51
CA ALA A 133 22.52 -3.93 13.36
C ALA A 133 21.92 -5.25 12.83
N LEU A 134 20.78 -5.12 12.16
CA LEU A 134 19.98 -6.19 11.61
C LEU A 134 19.88 -6.02 10.11
N VAL A 135 20.18 -7.08 9.38
CA VAL A 135 19.95 -7.15 7.94
C VAL A 135 18.83 -8.15 7.69
N LEU A 136 17.75 -7.67 7.05
CA LEU A 136 16.62 -8.48 6.64
C LEU A 136 16.65 -8.65 5.13
N ARG A 137 16.80 -9.88 4.65
CA ARG A 137 16.60 -10.19 3.24
C ARG A 137 15.21 -10.78 3.03
N LEU A 138 14.39 -10.06 2.27
CA LEU A 138 13.01 -10.43 2.00
C LEU A 138 12.95 -11.24 0.70
N VAL A 139 12.17 -12.31 0.67
CA VAL A 139 11.95 -13.12 -0.53
C VAL A 139 10.46 -13.46 -0.65
N PHE A 140 9.87 -13.16 -1.80
CA PHE A 140 8.50 -13.53 -2.18
C PHE A 140 8.60 -14.44 -3.41
N PRO A 141 8.62 -15.78 -3.27
CA PRO A 141 8.93 -16.68 -4.38
C PRO A 141 8.04 -16.52 -5.63
N GLN A 142 6.79 -16.10 -5.45
CA GLN A 142 5.85 -15.82 -6.55
C GLN A 142 5.69 -14.32 -6.85
N GLY A 143 6.45 -13.47 -6.16
CA GLY A 143 6.26 -12.02 -6.18
C GLY A 143 6.50 -11.39 -7.54
N ARG A 144 7.45 -11.89 -8.35
CA ARG A 144 7.68 -11.37 -9.71
C ARG A 144 6.46 -11.57 -10.61
N ALA A 145 5.94 -12.80 -10.67
CA ALA A 145 4.77 -13.12 -11.49
C ALA A 145 3.50 -12.38 -11.01
N LEU A 146 3.35 -12.20 -9.69
CA LEU A 146 2.23 -11.42 -9.15
C LEU A 146 2.36 -9.92 -9.46
N ALA A 147 3.59 -9.37 -9.46
CA ALA A 147 3.83 -7.96 -9.72
C ALA A 147 3.44 -7.53 -11.14
N GLU A 148 3.52 -8.42 -12.14
CA GLU A 148 3.06 -8.18 -13.51
C GLU A 148 1.55 -7.87 -13.58
N ARG A 149 0.79 -8.26 -12.56
CA ARG A 149 -0.66 -8.03 -12.44
C ARG A 149 -0.99 -6.80 -11.59
N THR A 150 0.01 -5.97 -11.30
CA THR A 150 -0.12 -4.75 -10.49
C THR A 150 0.28 -3.52 -11.30
N SER A 151 -0.04 -2.33 -10.79
CA SER A 151 0.42 -1.06 -11.37
C SER A 151 1.83 -0.63 -10.92
N ASN A 152 2.57 -1.49 -10.21
CA ASN A 152 3.88 -1.17 -9.63
C ASN A 152 4.88 -0.62 -10.65
N ALA A 153 4.93 -1.21 -11.86
CA ALA A 153 5.82 -0.77 -12.93
C ALA A 153 5.56 0.68 -13.37
N ALA A 154 4.30 1.12 -13.37
CA ALA A 154 3.93 2.51 -13.68
C ALA A 154 4.43 3.51 -12.63
N PHE A 155 4.76 3.04 -11.43
CA PHE A 155 5.36 3.83 -10.35
C PHE A 155 6.88 3.60 -10.22
N GLY A 156 7.52 2.98 -11.22
CA GLY A 156 8.96 2.75 -11.25
C GLY A 156 9.44 1.61 -10.35
N VAL A 157 8.53 0.76 -9.87
CA VAL A 157 8.86 -0.44 -9.10
C VAL A 157 8.94 -1.65 -10.02
N VAL A 158 10.08 -2.33 -10.01
CA VAL A 158 10.40 -3.45 -10.90
C VAL A 158 10.75 -4.72 -10.13
N ASP A 159 10.86 -5.84 -10.84
CA ASP A 159 11.28 -7.18 -10.38
C ASP A 159 10.41 -7.91 -9.35
N GLY A 160 9.42 -7.25 -8.75
CA GLY A 160 8.60 -7.88 -7.71
C GLY A 160 7.52 -6.99 -7.09
N LEU A 161 6.91 -7.51 -6.03
CA LEU A 161 5.87 -6.82 -5.27
C LEU A 161 6.49 -5.80 -4.33
N ALA A 162 5.98 -4.57 -4.36
CA ALA A 162 6.32 -3.57 -3.36
C ALA A 162 5.81 -3.98 -1.96
N LEU A 163 6.59 -3.72 -0.92
CA LEU A 163 6.18 -3.94 0.48
C LEU A 163 5.38 -2.73 0.99
N ILE A 164 4.15 -2.61 0.50
CA ILE A 164 3.31 -1.43 0.70
C ILE A 164 2.09 -1.72 1.58
N GLY A 165 1.55 -0.65 2.16
CA GLY A 165 0.43 -0.65 3.09
C GLY A 165 0.50 0.62 3.95
N THR A 166 -0.63 1.15 4.39
CA THR A 166 -0.69 2.31 5.30
C THR A 166 -1.10 1.94 6.72
N GLN A 167 -1.57 0.70 6.92
CA GLN A 167 -2.06 0.17 8.19
C GLN A 167 -2.01 -1.36 8.17
N ALA A 168 -2.24 -1.98 9.33
CA ALA A 168 -2.18 -3.44 9.49
C ALA A 168 -3.31 -4.15 8.75
N LEU A 169 -4.51 -3.60 8.83
CA LEU A 169 -5.74 -4.27 8.37
C LEU A 169 -5.98 -4.02 6.88
N VAL A 170 -6.31 -5.09 6.16
CA VAL A 170 -6.75 -4.98 4.75
C VAL A 170 -8.12 -4.33 4.72
N GLN A 171 -8.26 -3.28 3.90
CA GLN A 171 -9.53 -2.62 3.67
C GLN A 171 -10.11 -2.99 2.31
N SER A 172 -11.42 -3.22 2.27
CA SER A 172 -12.13 -3.36 1.00
C SER A 172 -12.17 -2.01 0.29
N SER A 173 -11.45 -1.90 -0.82
CA SER A 173 -11.35 -0.65 -1.60
C SER A 173 -12.67 -0.21 -2.25
N ALA A 174 -13.72 -1.04 -2.22
CA ALA A 174 -15.05 -0.74 -2.73
C ALA A 174 -16.16 -1.01 -1.69
N ALA A 175 -15.83 -1.07 -0.39
CA ALA A 175 -16.87 -1.26 0.63
C ALA A 175 -17.77 -0.01 0.78
N PRO A 176 -19.08 -0.19 1.04
CA PRO A 176 -19.98 0.89 1.43
C PRO A 176 -19.49 1.66 2.67
N ASP A 177 -18.79 0.99 3.58
CA ASP A 177 -18.24 1.61 4.79
C ASP A 177 -17.25 2.74 4.48
N GLN A 178 -16.48 2.63 3.38
CA GLN A 178 -15.58 3.70 2.95
C GLN A 178 -16.35 4.95 2.51
N LEU A 179 -17.49 4.77 1.82
CA LEU A 179 -18.35 5.88 1.45
C LEU A 179 -18.98 6.52 2.70
N ALA A 180 -19.46 5.71 3.64
CA ALA A 180 -20.06 6.20 4.88
C ALA A 180 -19.06 7.03 5.70
N LEU A 181 -17.82 6.54 5.85
CA LEU A 181 -16.75 7.26 6.54
C LEU A 181 -16.39 8.57 5.82
N ALA A 182 -16.23 8.55 4.50
CA ALA A 182 -15.91 9.74 3.73
C ALA A 182 -17.04 10.79 3.77
N ARG A 183 -18.31 10.37 3.73
CA ARG A 183 -19.47 11.27 3.91
C ARG A 183 -19.51 11.86 5.31
N SER A 184 -19.33 11.05 6.34
CA SER A 184 -19.31 11.53 7.73
C SER A 184 -18.19 12.54 7.96
N GLU A 185 -17.00 12.28 7.42
CA GLU A 185 -15.88 13.22 7.53
C GLU A 185 -16.14 14.51 6.73
N LEU A 186 -16.75 14.42 5.54
CA LEU A 186 -17.18 15.58 4.76
C LEU A 186 -18.16 16.45 5.53
N GLU A 187 -19.22 15.85 6.07
CA GLU A 187 -20.27 16.54 6.85
C GLU A 187 -19.66 17.21 8.09
N ARG A 188 -18.76 16.51 8.80
CA ARG A 188 -18.04 17.05 9.95
C ARG A 188 -17.21 18.28 9.59
N ARG A 189 -16.49 18.27 8.46
CA ARG A 189 -15.68 19.41 8.00
C ARG A 189 -16.53 20.57 7.53
N ALA A 190 -17.59 20.30 6.76
CA ALA A 190 -18.48 21.32 6.26
C ALA A 190 -19.26 22.03 7.37
N GLY A 191 -19.55 21.32 8.47
CA GLY A 191 -20.19 21.88 9.67
C GLY A 191 -19.23 22.58 10.65
N ALA A 192 -17.91 22.57 10.40
CA ALA A 192 -16.94 23.19 11.29
C ALA A 192 -16.95 24.72 11.18
N GLU A 193 -16.74 25.40 12.31
CA GLU A 193 -16.61 26.86 12.32
C GLU A 193 -15.41 27.28 11.46
N GLY A 194 -15.62 28.24 10.56
CA GLY A 194 -14.59 28.70 9.63
C GLY A 194 -14.47 27.92 8.32
N PHE A 195 -15.35 26.94 8.07
CA PHE A 195 -15.43 26.30 6.76
C PHE A 195 -15.78 27.33 5.67
N ASN A 196 -14.87 27.53 4.73
CA ASN A 196 -14.97 28.56 3.70
C ASN A 196 -15.61 28.06 2.39
N GLY A 197 -16.00 26.78 2.32
CA GLY A 197 -16.56 26.15 1.13
C GLY A 197 -15.54 25.47 0.23
N ASP A 198 -14.28 25.36 0.62
CA ASP A 198 -13.23 24.69 -0.16
C ASP A 198 -13.06 23.24 0.22
N LEU A 199 -12.91 22.36 -0.77
CA LEU A 199 -12.61 20.96 -0.55
C LEU A 199 -11.74 20.41 -1.68
N VAL A 200 -10.83 19.50 -1.35
CA VAL A 200 -10.10 18.70 -2.32
C VAL A 200 -10.50 17.24 -2.12
N LEU A 201 -11.19 16.66 -3.10
CA LEU A 201 -11.42 15.21 -3.14
C LEU A 201 -10.22 14.53 -3.79
N VAL A 202 -9.49 13.77 -2.98
CA VAL A 202 -8.27 13.08 -3.39
C VAL A 202 -8.60 11.64 -3.80
N ILE A 203 -8.21 11.29 -5.01
CA ILE A 203 -8.47 9.99 -5.63
C ILE A 203 -7.19 9.13 -5.61
N GLY A 204 -7.25 8.03 -4.84
CA GLY A 204 -6.13 7.11 -4.66
C GLY A 204 -5.19 7.49 -3.51
N GLU A 205 -4.46 6.51 -2.99
CA GLU A 205 -3.58 6.68 -1.82
C GLU A 205 -2.45 7.68 -2.10
N ASN A 206 -1.73 7.49 -3.22
CA ASN A 206 -0.59 8.33 -3.61
C ASN A 206 -0.96 9.82 -3.72
N GLY A 207 -2.23 10.12 -4.01
CA GLY A 207 -2.72 11.49 -4.07
C GLY A 207 -2.68 12.19 -2.70
N MET A 208 -2.89 11.46 -1.60
CA MET A 208 -2.88 12.02 -0.25
C MET A 208 -1.49 12.47 0.16
N ASP A 209 -0.46 11.74 -0.28
CA ASP A 209 0.94 12.08 -0.01
C ASP A 209 1.48 13.17 -0.95
N LEU A 210 1.02 13.19 -2.20
CA LEU A 210 1.47 14.13 -3.22
C LEU A 210 0.83 15.51 -3.07
N ALA A 211 -0.46 15.58 -2.72
CA ALA A 211 -1.20 16.83 -2.64
C ALA A 211 -0.51 17.89 -1.74
N PRO A 212 -0.06 17.57 -0.51
CA PRO A 212 0.66 18.53 0.33
C PRO A 212 1.97 19.02 -0.27
N ARG A 213 2.69 18.15 -1.00
CA ARG A 213 3.96 18.50 -1.65
C ARG A 213 3.77 19.48 -2.81
N LEU A 214 2.57 19.53 -3.39
CA LEU A 214 2.17 20.49 -4.41
C LEU A 214 1.53 21.76 -3.82
N GLY A 215 1.54 21.92 -2.50
CA GLY A 215 1.01 23.10 -1.82
C GLY A 215 -0.49 23.04 -1.50
N LEU A 216 -1.13 21.88 -1.63
CA LEU A 216 -2.52 21.73 -1.18
C LEU A 216 -2.57 21.54 0.34
N ALA A 217 -3.33 22.41 0.99
CA ALA A 217 -3.49 22.42 2.44
C ALA A 217 -4.10 21.08 2.95
N PRO A 218 -3.42 20.34 3.85
CA PRO A 218 -3.87 19.03 4.36
C PRO A 218 -5.31 19.02 4.90
N GLU A 219 -5.74 20.11 5.53
CA GLU A 219 -7.09 20.31 6.07
C GLU A 219 -8.19 20.26 5.00
N LEU A 220 -7.86 20.60 3.76
CA LEU A 220 -8.80 20.53 2.63
C LEU A 220 -8.89 19.13 2.02
N LEU A 221 -7.92 18.25 2.30
CA LEU A 221 -7.80 16.96 1.64
C LEU A 221 -8.75 15.93 2.25
N LEU A 222 -9.71 15.49 1.45
CA LEU A 222 -10.62 14.40 1.79
C LEU A 222 -10.41 13.23 0.83
N LYS A 223 -10.07 12.06 1.37
CA LYS A 223 -9.90 10.84 0.59
C LYS A 223 -11.25 10.34 0.09
N ALA A 224 -11.39 10.24 -1.23
CA ALA A 224 -12.66 9.87 -1.87
C ALA A 224 -12.84 8.36 -2.08
N GLY A 225 -11.78 7.56 -1.90
CA GLY A 225 -11.79 6.13 -2.21
C GLY A 225 -12.08 5.89 -3.70
N ASN A 226 -13.06 5.05 -4.01
CA ASN A 226 -13.55 4.83 -5.38
C ASN A 226 -14.97 5.40 -5.62
N TRP A 227 -15.55 6.11 -4.64
CA TRP A 227 -16.96 6.55 -4.63
C TRP A 227 -17.14 8.03 -4.99
N LEU A 228 -16.70 8.43 -6.19
CA LEU A 228 -16.71 9.84 -6.61
C LEU A 228 -18.13 10.40 -6.73
N GLY A 229 -19.04 9.69 -7.40
CA GLY A 229 -20.40 10.19 -7.65
C GLY A 229 -21.16 10.59 -6.39
N PRO A 230 -21.35 9.68 -5.42
CA PRO A 230 -22.01 10.00 -4.16
C PRO A 230 -21.31 11.11 -3.36
N LEU A 231 -19.97 11.19 -3.41
CA LEU A 231 -19.23 12.26 -2.70
C LEU A 231 -19.34 13.62 -3.38
N LEU A 232 -19.45 13.68 -4.71
CA LEU A 232 -19.74 14.91 -5.43
C LEU A 232 -21.11 15.49 -5.02
N VAL A 233 -22.12 14.64 -4.93
CA VAL A 233 -23.46 15.03 -4.48
C VAL A 233 -23.42 15.48 -3.02
N ALA A 234 -22.80 14.69 -2.13
CA ALA A 234 -22.68 15.03 -0.71
C ALA A 234 -21.90 16.35 -0.50
N ALA A 235 -20.85 16.62 -1.27
CA ALA A 235 -20.12 17.88 -1.24
C ALA A 235 -21.03 19.06 -1.59
N ALA A 236 -21.82 18.94 -2.64
CA ALA A 236 -22.77 19.98 -3.04
C ALA A 236 -23.85 20.21 -1.97
N GLU A 237 -24.43 19.13 -1.41
CA GLU A 237 -25.42 19.19 -0.33
C GLU A 237 -24.86 19.84 0.94
N ALA A 238 -23.58 19.61 1.24
CA ALA A 238 -22.89 20.18 2.39
C ALA A 238 -22.42 21.64 2.17
N GLY A 239 -22.72 22.25 1.01
CA GLY A 239 -22.40 23.64 0.74
C GLY A 239 -20.95 23.90 0.33
N VAL A 240 -20.22 22.87 -0.16
CA VAL A 240 -18.92 23.05 -0.82
C VAL A 240 -19.13 23.93 -2.06
N ARG A 241 -18.38 25.03 -2.16
CA ARG A 241 -18.47 26.02 -3.25
C ARG A 241 -17.35 25.86 -4.26
N ARG A 242 -16.16 25.47 -3.80
CA ARG A 242 -14.98 25.24 -4.64
C ARG A 242 -14.46 23.85 -4.37
N LEU A 243 -14.57 22.99 -5.39
CA LEU A 243 -14.16 21.60 -5.31
C LEU A 243 -13.05 21.32 -6.32
N LEU A 244 -11.91 20.81 -5.82
CA LEU A 244 -10.85 20.27 -6.65
C LEU A 244 -10.89 18.74 -6.61
N LEU A 245 -10.93 18.11 -7.79
CA LEU A 245 -10.67 16.67 -7.91
C LEU A 245 -9.18 16.47 -8.18
N PHE A 246 -8.48 15.84 -7.24
CA PHE A 246 -7.04 15.64 -7.31
C PHE A 246 -6.71 14.15 -7.34
N GLY A 247 -5.93 13.70 -8.33
CA GLY A 247 -5.51 12.30 -8.38
C GLY A 247 -4.97 11.87 -9.73
N TYR A 248 -4.80 10.56 -9.89
CA TYR A 248 -4.20 9.97 -11.08
C TYR A 248 -5.14 10.01 -12.30
N HIS A 249 -4.59 10.36 -13.47
CA HIS A 249 -5.34 10.54 -14.72
C HIS A 249 -6.16 9.30 -15.10
N GLY A 250 -5.64 8.08 -14.85
CA GLY A 250 -6.37 6.84 -15.13
C GLY A 250 -7.69 6.69 -14.35
N LYS A 251 -7.84 7.33 -13.18
CA LYS A 251 -9.13 7.38 -12.48
C LYS A 251 -9.98 8.57 -12.92
N LEU A 252 -9.35 9.71 -13.18
CA LEU A 252 -10.04 10.93 -13.59
C LEU A 252 -10.71 10.77 -14.96
N ILE A 253 -10.06 10.09 -15.90
CA ILE A 253 -10.62 9.88 -17.25
C ILE A 253 -11.93 9.08 -17.23
N LYS A 254 -12.12 8.19 -16.26
CA LYS A 254 -13.38 7.45 -16.09
C LYS A 254 -14.57 8.40 -15.85
N LEU A 255 -14.34 9.49 -15.11
CA LEU A 255 -15.36 10.51 -14.85
C LEU A 255 -15.78 11.22 -16.13
N ALA A 256 -14.84 11.47 -17.05
CA ALA A 256 -15.14 12.06 -18.36
C ALA A 256 -16.07 11.16 -19.20
N GLY A 257 -16.01 9.84 -18.99
CA GLY A 257 -16.93 8.87 -19.58
C GLY A 257 -18.23 8.63 -18.79
N GLY A 258 -18.52 9.42 -17.75
CA GLY A 258 -19.70 9.23 -16.90
C GLY A 258 -19.58 8.07 -15.89
N ILE A 259 -18.39 7.51 -15.69
CA ILE A 259 -18.13 6.43 -14.73
C ILE A 259 -17.69 7.05 -13.40
N PHE A 260 -18.64 7.16 -12.47
CA PHE A 260 -18.43 7.81 -11.16
C PHE A 260 -18.01 6.86 -10.03
N HIS A 261 -17.83 5.57 -10.34
CA HIS A 261 -17.18 4.60 -9.45
C HIS A 261 -15.86 4.13 -10.08
N THR A 262 -14.72 4.47 -9.47
CA THR A 262 -13.42 4.37 -10.18
C THR A 262 -12.71 3.02 -10.04
N HIS A 263 -13.29 2.08 -9.28
CA HIS A 263 -12.74 0.74 -9.10
C HIS A 263 -12.77 -0.08 -10.40
N HIS A 264 -11.59 -0.54 -10.82
CA HIS A 264 -11.36 -1.20 -12.12
C HIS A 264 -12.18 -2.48 -12.35
N HIS A 265 -12.44 -3.28 -11.31
CA HIS A 265 -13.28 -4.47 -11.46
C HIS A 265 -14.79 -4.18 -11.62
N LEU A 266 -15.26 -2.97 -11.29
CA LEU A 266 -16.67 -2.60 -11.46
C LEU A 266 -16.92 -1.91 -12.78
N ALA A 267 -16.00 -1.04 -13.19
CA ALA A 267 -16.07 -0.35 -14.46
C ALA A 267 -14.66 0.05 -14.89
N ASP A 268 -14.29 -0.35 -16.11
CA ASP A 268 -13.18 0.23 -16.84
C ASP A 268 -13.68 0.69 -18.20
N GLY A 269 -13.12 1.80 -18.67
CA GLY A 269 -13.51 2.47 -19.91
C GLY A 269 -12.48 3.51 -20.33
N ARG A 270 -11.25 3.41 -19.80
CA ARG A 270 -10.21 4.43 -19.96
C ARG A 270 -9.80 4.56 -21.42
N ALA A 271 -9.55 3.42 -22.07
CA ALA A 271 -9.18 3.35 -23.48
C ALA A 271 -10.30 3.90 -24.35
N GLU A 272 -11.53 3.42 -24.16
CA GLU A 272 -12.70 3.79 -24.94
C GLU A 272 -13.02 5.28 -24.81
N VAL A 273 -12.98 5.82 -23.59
CA VAL A 273 -13.22 7.25 -23.33
C VAL A 273 -12.10 8.10 -23.96
N LEU A 274 -10.83 7.72 -23.78
CA LEU A 274 -9.73 8.48 -24.34
C LEU A 274 -9.77 8.48 -25.87
N VAL A 275 -10.04 7.32 -26.48
CA VAL A 275 -10.17 7.16 -27.93
C VAL A 275 -11.35 7.97 -28.45
N ALA A 276 -12.51 7.92 -27.79
CA ALA A 276 -13.69 8.68 -28.20
C ALA A 276 -13.43 10.19 -28.15
N LEU A 277 -12.81 10.69 -27.07
CA LEU A 277 -12.46 12.10 -26.95
C LEU A 277 -11.40 12.51 -27.99
N ALA A 278 -10.37 11.69 -28.21
CA ALA A 278 -9.36 11.95 -29.23
C ALA A 278 -9.95 12.01 -30.64
N ALA A 279 -10.90 11.13 -30.97
CA ALA A 279 -11.59 11.14 -32.25
C ALA A 279 -12.44 12.42 -32.44
N LEU A 280 -13.08 12.92 -31.38
CA LEU A 280 -13.82 14.18 -31.41
C LEU A 280 -12.92 15.40 -31.62
N GLU A 281 -11.66 15.33 -31.16
CA GLU A 281 -10.62 16.34 -31.40
C GLU A 281 -9.92 16.18 -32.78
N GLY A 282 -10.36 15.21 -33.60
CA GLY A 282 -9.91 15.05 -34.98
C GLY A 282 -8.74 14.08 -35.19
N LEU A 283 -8.38 13.25 -34.20
CA LEU A 283 -7.45 12.14 -34.40
C LEU A 283 -8.15 10.99 -35.14
N ASP A 284 -7.41 10.26 -35.98
CA ASP A 284 -7.94 9.13 -36.73
C ASP A 284 -6.94 7.97 -36.92
N GLY A 285 -7.41 6.88 -37.53
CA GLY A 285 -6.58 5.80 -38.03
C GLY A 285 -5.60 5.20 -37.02
N ALA A 286 -4.31 5.28 -37.34
CA ALA A 286 -3.23 4.66 -36.57
C ALA A 286 -3.06 5.29 -35.18
N ASP A 287 -3.32 6.58 -35.03
CA ASP A 287 -3.14 7.29 -33.75
C ASP A 287 -4.18 6.83 -32.72
N LEU A 288 -5.44 6.64 -33.14
CA LEU A 288 -6.48 6.09 -32.27
C LEU A 288 -6.19 4.63 -31.86
N LEU A 289 -5.65 3.82 -32.78
CA LEU A 289 -5.25 2.45 -32.48
C LEU A 289 -4.11 2.39 -31.46
N ALA A 290 -3.09 3.24 -31.63
CA ALA A 290 -1.98 3.35 -30.69
C ALA A 290 -2.46 3.80 -29.31
N LEU A 291 -3.36 4.78 -29.27
CA LEU A 291 -3.90 5.35 -28.04
C LEU A 291 -4.83 4.36 -27.30
N HIS A 292 -5.64 3.58 -28.03
CA HIS A 292 -6.39 2.47 -27.42
C HIS A 292 -5.47 1.40 -26.84
N GLY A 293 -4.40 1.03 -27.56
CA GLY A 293 -3.47 -0.02 -27.11
C GLY A 293 -2.57 0.38 -25.93
N ALA A 294 -2.45 1.67 -25.65
CA ALA A 294 -1.62 2.20 -24.57
C ALA A 294 -2.36 2.40 -23.23
N ALA A 295 -3.70 2.32 -23.21
CA ALA A 295 -4.55 2.63 -22.06
C ALA A 295 -4.92 1.39 -21.21
#